data_AF-A0A8T5XJH1-F1
#
_entry.id   AF-A0A8T5XJH1-F1
#
_cell.length_a   1.000
_cell.length_b   1.000
_cell.length_c   1.000
_cell.angle_alpha   90.00
_cell.angle_beta   90.00
_cell.angle_gamma   90.00
#
_symmetry.space_group_name_H-M   'P 1'
#
loop_
_entity.id
_entity.type
_entity.pdbx_description
1 polymer ?
#
loop_
_entity_poly.entity_id
_entity_poly.type
_entity_poly.pdbx_seq_one_letter_code
_entity_poly.pdbx_strand_id
1 'polypeptide(L)'
;MNTIILNGSPKGNSNKSNSQIFAKEFIKNMKNPCEIKCIAKYNPKELVSYIEGFDTIIIVLPLYIHAMPGIVMKFIEKLKPQTSEEKYIGFIVQAGFIETAQHKFLKRYFKDLAKQLNYNYLGTVSKGEAAGIYMYPKMFKKVLKSIADLGMAYEENHTFDKEIVQRLEKPYELSKFKLKMLRLVNKVGLNNIGWHTVLRKNNALDKRLDRPFL
;
A
#
# COMPACT_ATOMS: atom_id res chain seq x y z
N MET A 1 10.69 5.47 20.64
CA MET A 1 10.67 6.23 19.38
C MET A 1 9.22 6.46 18.99
N ASN A 2 8.79 7.70 18.80
CA ASN A 2 7.43 7.99 18.40
C ASN A 2 7.26 7.83 16.88
N THR A 3 6.18 7.18 16.46
CA THR A 3 5.93 6.84 15.06
C THR A 3 4.61 7.42 14.60
N ILE A 4 4.61 7.99 13.40
CA ILE A 4 3.38 8.36 12.69
C ILE A 4 3.19 7.49 11.45
N ILE A 5 1.95 7.04 11.25
CA ILE A 5 1.53 6.34 10.05
C ILE A 5 0.79 7.33 9.13
N LEU A 6 1.27 7.46 7.91
CA LEU A 6 0.67 8.31 6.89
C LEU A 6 -0.07 7.47 5.84
N ASN A 7 -1.40 7.58 5.79
CA ASN A 7 -2.22 7.04 4.72
C ASN A 7 -2.08 7.91 3.46
N GLY A 8 -1.40 7.39 2.44
CA GLY A 8 -1.16 8.02 1.14
C GLY A 8 -2.22 7.74 0.08
N SER A 9 -3.37 7.16 0.43
CA SER A 9 -4.44 6.88 -0.54
C SER A 9 -5.23 8.14 -0.91
N PRO A 10 -5.47 8.42 -2.20
CA PRO A 10 -6.37 9.48 -2.65
C PRO A 10 -7.82 9.28 -2.20
N LYS A 11 -8.21 8.05 -1.82
CA LYS A 11 -9.54 7.75 -1.26
C LYS A 11 -9.70 8.26 0.19
N GLY A 12 -8.66 8.87 0.75
CA GLY A 12 -8.68 9.43 2.09
C GLY A 12 -8.91 8.38 3.19
N ASN A 13 -9.65 8.79 4.22
CA ASN A 13 -10.09 7.94 5.33
C ASN A 13 -11.35 7.11 5.00
N SER A 14 -11.72 6.99 3.72
CA SER A 14 -12.83 6.13 3.33
C SER A 14 -12.58 4.69 3.79
N ASN A 15 -13.63 4.05 4.25
CA ASN A 15 -13.74 2.60 4.46
C ASN A 15 -13.46 1.77 3.18
N LYS A 16 -13.42 2.41 1.99
CA LYS A 16 -12.97 1.81 0.72
C LYS A 16 -11.47 1.98 0.43
N SER A 17 -10.70 2.53 1.39
CA SER A 17 -9.26 2.76 1.27
C SER A 17 -8.47 1.58 1.85
N ASN A 18 -7.89 0.75 0.99
CA ASN A 18 -7.05 -0.36 1.43
C ASN A 18 -5.83 0.13 2.23
N SER A 19 -5.24 1.28 1.90
CA SER A 19 -4.15 1.86 2.69
C SER A 19 -4.58 2.23 4.11
N GLN A 20 -5.81 2.74 4.30
CA GLN A 20 -6.35 2.97 5.63
C GLN A 20 -6.55 1.65 6.39
N ILE A 21 -7.02 0.60 5.70
CA ILE A 21 -7.21 -0.73 6.29
C ILE A 21 -5.85 -1.30 6.73
N PHE A 22 -4.82 -1.21 5.87
CA PHE A 22 -3.48 -1.69 6.19
C PHE A 22 -2.87 -0.91 7.36
N ALA A 23 -2.99 0.42 7.38
CA ALA A 23 -2.51 1.25 8.49
C ALA A 23 -3.17 0.86 9.83
N LYS A 24 -4.50 0.67 9.83
CA LYS A 24 -5.25 0.22 11.01
C LYS A 24 -4.87 -1.19 11.44
N GLU A 25 -4.70 -2.10 10.49
CA GLU A 25 -4.34 -3.48 10.78
C GLU A 25 -2.90 -3.59 11.31
N PHE A 26 -1.98 -2.75 10.82
CA PHE A 26 -0.59 -2.70 11.30
C PHE A 26 -0.53 -2.34 12.78
N ILE A 27 -1.26 -1.31 13.22
CA ILE A 27 -1.23 -0.88 14.63
C ILE A 27 -2.13 -1.71 15.56
N LYS A 28 -2.93 -2.63 15.01
CA LYS A 28 -4.08 -3.25 15.70
C LYS A 28 -3.72 -4.00 16.98
N ASN A 29 -2.56 -4.66 16.98
CA ASN A 29 -2.11 -5.50 18.10
C ASN A 29 -0.88 -4.91 18.81
N MET A 30 -0.52 -3.66 18.50
CA MET A 30 0.56 -2.95 19.20
C MET A 30 0.10 -2.53 20.59
N LYS A 31 0.98 -2.58 21.59
CA LYS A 31 0.72 -2.11 22.96
C LYS A 31 0.57 -0.60 23.00
N ASN A 32 1.33 0.12 22.17
CA ASN A 32 1.33 1.57 22.02
C ASN A 32 1.00 1.94 20.57
N PRO A 33 -0.29 1.92 20.17
CA PRO A 33 -0.69 2.19 18.79
C PRO A 33 -0.24 3.56 18.29
N CYS A 34 0.31 3.60 17.09
CA CYS A 34 0.76 4.84 16.45
C CYS A 34 -0.41 5.70 15.96
N GLU A 35 -0.18 7.00 15.85
CA GLU A 35 -1.13 7.90 15.21
C GLU A 35 -1.24 7.62 13.70
N ILE A 36 -2.46 7.70 13.13
CA ILE A 36 -2.70 7.61 11.69
C ILE A 36 -3.23 8.94 11.15
N LYS A 37 -2.48 9.58 10.25
CA LYS A 37 -2.95 10.74 9.46
C LYS A 37 -3.07 10.41 7.98
N CYS A 38 -3.97 11.10 7.28
CA CYS A 38 -4.17 10.91 5.85
C CYS A 38 -3.64 12.11 5.07
N ILE A 39 -2.66 11.87 4.19
CA ILE A 39 -2.00 12.91 3.39
C ILE A 39 -3.02 13.75 2.61
N ALA A 40 -4.06 13.12 2.06
CA ALA A 40 -5.09 13.80 1.26
C ALA A 40 -5.90 14.87 2.04
N LYS A 41 -5.81 14.93 3.37
CA LYS A 41 -6.59 15.85 4.21
C LYS A 41 -5.83 17.10 4.66
N TYR A 42 -4.54 17.20 4.37
CA TYR A 42 -3.69 18.26 4.91
C TYR A 42 -3.00 19.03 3.78
N ASN A 43 -2.69 20.30 4.06
CA ASN A 43 -1.71 21.01 3.28
C ASN A 43 -0.35 20.28 3.41
N PRO A 44 0.37 20.00 2.31
CA PRO A 44 1.66 19.33 2.37
C PRO A 44 2.69 20.00 3.29
N LYS A 45 2.76 21.33 3.33
CA LYS A 45 3.74 22.05 4.18
C LYS A 45 3.42 21.89 5.66
N GLU A 46 2.14 22.06 6.03
CA GLU A 46 1.68 21.90 7.42
C GLU A 46 1.91 20.47 7.91
N LEU A 47 1.64 19.47 7.05
CA LEU A 47 1.88 18.08 7.41
C LEU A 47 3.37 17.80 7.62
N VAL A 48 4.25 18.35 6.77
CA VAL A 48 5.71 18.22 6.97
C VAL A 48 6.15 18.86 8.28
N SER A 49 5.71 20.07 8.62
CA SER A 49 6.03 20.67 9.93
C SER A 49 5.49 19.84 11.09
N TYR A 50 4.33 19.21 10.93
CA TYR A 50 3.75 18.35 11.97
C TYR A 50 4.57 17.07 12.21
N ILE A 51 5.05 16.42 11.14
CA ILE A 51 5.80 15.16 11.29
C ILE A 51 7.24 15.37 11.77
N GLU A 52 7.77 16.60 11.77
CA GLU A 52 9.10 16.90 12.33
C GLU A 52 9.23 16.46 13.80
N GLY A 53 8.11 16.47 14.55
CA GLY A 53 8.04 15.97 15.92
C GLY A 53 8.09 14.45 16.08
N PHE A 54 8.14 13.67 14.99
CA PHE A 54 8.15 12.20 15.02
C PHE A 54 9.50 11.63 14.59
N ASP A 55 10.00 10.63 15.32
CA ASP A 55 11.24 9.91 15.02
C ASP A 55 11.08 9.05 13.78
N THR A 56 9.87 8.54 13.54
CA THR A 56 9.62 7.59 12.46
C THR A 56 8.36 7.90 11.68
N ILE A 57 8.49 7.87 10.35
CA ILE A 57 7.39 8.05 9.42
C ILE A 57 7.20 6.76 8.62
N ILE A 58 6.03 6.15 8.71
CA ILE A 58 5.65 5.01 7.86
C ILE A 58 4.54 5.44 6.92
N ILE A 59 4.77 5.35 5.61
CA ILE A 59 3.79 5.74 4.59
C ILE A 59 3.12 4.49 4.00
N VAL A 60 1.80 4.41 4.12
CA VAL A 60 0.98 3.32 3.59
C VAL A 60 0.21 3.82 2.37
N LEU A 61 0.45 3.24 1.18
CA LEU A 61 -0.03 3.80 -0.09
C LEU A 61 -0.41 2.74 -1.13
N PRO A 62 -1.33 3.04 -2.06
CA PRO A 62 -1.52 2.22 -3.24
C PRO A 62 -0.36 2.39 -4.23
N LEU A 63 -0.05 1.35 -5.00
CA LEU A 63 0.77 1.46 -6.20
C LEU A 63 -0.11 1.85 -7.39
N TYR A 64 0.21 2.97 -8.04
CA TYR A 64 -0.39 3.39 -9.30
C TYR A 64 0.62 3.18 -10.43
N ILE A 65 0.41 2.12 -11.21
CA ILE A 65 1.35 1.60 -12.22
C ILE A 65 2.68 1.22 -11.56
N HIS A 66 3.69 2.09 -11.61
CA HIS A 66 5.02 1.87 -11.04
C HIS A 66 5.38 2.93 -9.97
N ALA A 67 4.43 3.79 -9.59
CA ALA A 67 4.69 4.97 -8.77
C ALA A 67 3.67 5.15 -7.62
N MET A 68 3.95 6.10 -6.74
CA MET A 68 3.02 6.55 -5.70
C MET A 68 1.92 7.47 -6.28
N PRO A 69 0.82 7.68 -5.55
CA PRO A 69 -0.17 8.70 -5.93
C PRO A 69 0.42 10.11 -5.94
N GLY A 70 -0.08 10.97 -6.84
CA GLY A 70 0.41 12.36 -6.97
C GLY A 70 0.34 13.18 -5.68
N ILE A 71 -0.63 12.90 -4.80
CA ILE A 71 -0.70 13.55 -3.48
C ILE A 71 0.48 13.19 -2.56
N VAL A 72 0.98 11.96 -2.66
CA VAL A 72 2.14 11.50 -1.90
C VAL A 72 3.41 12.12 -2.47
N MET A 73 3.50 12.25 -3.79
CA MET A 73 4.61 12.97 -4.44
C MET A 73 4.66 14.43 -3.98
N LYS A 74 3.54 15.15 -4.03
CA LYS A 74 3.46 16.54 -3.54
C LYS A 74 3.87 16.70 -2.08
N PHE A 75 3.60 15.71 -1.24
CA PHE A 75 4.06 15.67 0.14
C PHE A 75 5.58 15.44 0.21
N ILE A 76 6.11 14.46 -0.53
CA ILE A 76 7.54 14.16 -0.57
C ILE A 76 8.37 15.35 -1.05
N GLU A 77 7.88 16.10 -2.04
CA GLU A 77 8.52 17.33 -2.54
C GLU A 77 8.64 18.46 -1.48
N LYS A 78 7.95 18.34 -0.34
CA LYS A 78 8.06 19.28 0.78
C LYS A 78 8.96 18.78 1.90
N LEU A 79 9.36 17.50 1.88
CA LEU A 79 10.30 16.96 2.85
C LEU A 79 11.66 17.62 2.66
N LYS A 80 12.36 17.84 3.77
CA LYS A 80 13.73 18.34 3.79
C LYS A 80 14.66 17.28 4.35
N PRO A 81 15.93 17.24 3.92
CA PRO A 81 16.94 16.41 4.56
C PRO A 81 17.01 16.68 6.06
N GLN A 82 17.12 15.62 6.85
CA GLN A 82 17.22 15.72 8.30
C GLN A 82 18.66 15.97 8.72
N THR A 83 18.83 16.73 9.80
CA THR A 83 20.15 16.95 10.42
C THR A 83 20.48 15.87 11.45
N SER A 84 19.46 15.22 12.01
CA SER A 84 19.62 14.12 12.96
C SER A 84 19.68 12.78 12.25
N GLU A 85 20.61 11.92 12.68
CA GLU A 85 20.71 10.53 12.23
C GLU A 85 19.68 9.60 12.91
N GLU A 86 18.81 10.12 13.78
CA GLU A 86 17.81 9.32 14.51
C GLU A 86 16.41 9.34 13.86
N LYS A 87 16.32 9.73 12.59
CA LYS A 87 15.06 9.76 11.83
C LYS A 87 14.93 8.53 10.94
N TYR A 88 13.74 7.91 10.92
CA TYR A 88 13.46 6.66 10.21
C TYR A 88 12.29 6.80 9.24
N ILE A 89 12.39 6.17 8.07
CA ILE A 89 11.32 6.17 7.07
C ILE A 89 11.07 4.75 6.53
N GLY A 90 9.80 4.37 6.47
CA GLY A 90 9.35 3.08 5.95
C GLY A 90 8.12 3.20 5.07
N PHE A 91 7.90 2.19 4.22
CA PHE A 91 6.78 2.19 3.29
C PHE A 91 6.04 0.85 3.28
N ILE A 92 4.72 0.91 3.18
CA ILE A 92 3.85 -0.26 2.96
C ILE A 92 3.02 0.01 1.70
N VAL A 93 3.32 -0.73 0.64
CA VAL A 93 2.74 -0.53 -0.68
C VAL A 93 1.81 -1.69 -1.00
N GLN A 94 0.59 -1.37 -1.43
CA GLN A 94 -0.39 -2.36 -1.87
C GLN A 94 -0.87 -2.08 -3.30
N ALA A 95 -1.09 -3.14 -4.09
CA ALA A 95 -1.50 -3.02 -5.49
C ALA A 95 -2.65 -3.95 -5.85
N GLY A 96 -3.37 -3.62 -6.92
CA GLY A 96 -4.42 -4.48 -7.46
C GLY A 96 -3.89 -5.68 -8.25
N PHE A 97 -2.73 -5.56 -8.88
CA PHE A 97 -2.07 -6.66 -9.59
C PHE A 97 -1.72 -7.80 -8.65
N ILE A 98 -1.85 -9.05 -9.11
CA ILE A 98 -1.57 -10.25 -8.30
C ILE A 98 -0.10 -10.28 -7.86
N GLU A 99 0.80 -9.89 -8.76
CA GLU A 99 2.26 -9.89 -8.59
C GLU A 99 2.77 -8.62 -7.92
N THR A 100 3.93 -8.73 -7.29
CA THR A 100 4.67 -7.58 -6.77
C THR A 100 5.81 -7.10 -7.66
N ALA A 101 6.11 -7.75 -8.80
CA ALA A 101 7.18 -7.35 -9.72
C ALA A 101 7.19 -5.85 -10.04
N GLN A 102 6.02 -5.25 -10.22
CA GLN A 102 5.88 -3.81 -10.54
C GLN A 102 6.33 -2.87 -9.41
N HIS A 103 6.43 -3.37 -8.17
CA HIS A 103 6.88 -2.58 -7.02
C HIS A 103 8.39 -2.31 -7.06
N LYS A 104 9.16 -3.05 -7.85
CA LYS A 104 10.63 -2.93 -7.90
C LYS A 104 11.11 -1.51 -8.19
N PHE A 105 10.38 -0.78 -9.06
CA PHE A 105 10.70 0.59 -9.42
C PHE A 105 10.50 1.53 -8.24
N LEU A 106 9.36 1.42 -7.56
CA LEU A 106 9.04 2.24 -6.41
C LEU A 106 9.94 1.92 -5.19
N LYS A 107 10.28 0.64 -4.97
CA LYS A 107 11.22 0.21 -3.92
C LYS A 107 12.59 0.86 -4.07
N ARG A 108 13.11 0.96 -5.31
CA ARG A 108 14.37 1.62 -5.61
C ARG A 108 14.28 3.12 -5.36
N TYR A 109 13.21 3.76 -5.86
CA TYR A 109 12.96 5.18 -5.61
C TYR A 109 12.91 5.51 -4.12
N PHE A 110 12.19 4.73 -3.30
CA PHE A 110 12.09 4.98 -1.86
C PHE A 110 13.40 4.78 -1.10
N LYS A 111 14.21 3.80 -1.51
CA LYS A 111 15.56 3.63 -0.95
C LYS A 111 16.45 4.85 -1.24
N ASP A 112 16.43 5.33 -2.48
CA ASP A 112 17.21 6.52 -2.88
C ASP A 112 16.66 7.79 -2.21
N LEU A 113 15.34 7.92 -2.06
CA LEU A 113 14.69 9.03 -1.35
C LEU A 113 15.11 9.08 0.12
N ALA A 114 15.10 7.94 0.83
CA ALA A 114 15.52 7.89 2.23
C ALA A 114 16.97 8.37 2.39
N LYS A 115 17.87 7.98 1.48
CA LYS A 115 19.25 8.46 1.44
C LYS A 115 19.33 9.97 1.20
N GLN A 116 18.59 10.50 0.22
CA GLN A 116 18.59 11.93 -0.10
C GLN A 116 18.06 12.79 1.07
N LEU A 117 17.09 12.27 1.83
CA LEU A 117 16.49 12.95 2.97
C LEU A 117 17.24 12.71 4.29
N ASN A 118 18.35 11.96 4.29
CA ASN A 118 19.08 11.57 5.50
C ASN A 118 18.18 10.85 6.55
N TYR A 119 17.37 9.90 6.08
CA TYR A 119 16.59 9.01 6.95
C TYR A 119 17.17 7.59 6.92
N ASN A 120 17.14 6.91 8.07
CA ASN A 120 17.32 5.47 8.14
C ASN A 120 16.15 4.76 7.47
N TYR A 121 16.45 3.91 6.49
CA TYR A 121 15.44 3.24 5.69
C TYR A 121 15.00 1.92 6.32
N LEU A 122 13.78 1.88 6.85
CA LEU A 122 13.16 0.66 7.42
C LEU A 122 12.89 -0.41 6.35
N GLY A 123 12.75 0.02 5.08
CA GLY A 123 12.40 -0.84 3.96
C GLY A 123 11.05 -0.50 3.33
N THR A 124 10.68 -1.29 2.32
CA THR A 124 9.38 -1.22 1.66
C THR A 124 8.74 -2.59 1.65
N VAL A 125 7.60 -2.71 2.33
CA VAL A 125 6.71 -3.87 2.30
C VAL A 125 5.85 -3.78 1.05
N SER A 126 5.74 -4.87 0.28
CA SER A 126 4.97 -4.92 -0.96
C SER A 126 3.89 -5.99 -0.88
N LYS A 127 2.67 -5.67 -1.29
CA LYS A 127 1.57 -6.63 -1.38
C LYS A 127 0.73 -6.43 -2.63
N GLY A 128 0.78 -7.39 -3.56
CA GLY A 128 -0.17 -7.48 -4.68
C GLY A 128 -1.56 -7.97 -4.23
N GLU A 129 -2.48 -8.14 -5.16
CA GLU A 129 -3.82 -8.73 -4.95
C GLU A 129 -4.64 -8.05 -3.85
N ALA A 130 -4.42 -6.76 -3.62
CA ALA A 130 -5.04 -6.04 -2.51
C ALA A 130 -6.39 -5.39 -2.89
N ALA A 131 -6.73 -5.30 -4.19
CA ALA A 131 -7.91 -4.56 -4.67
C ALA A 131 -9.22 -4.94 -3.97
N GLY A 132 -9.43 -6.24 -3.71
CA GLY A 132 -10.65 -6.76 -3.10
C GLY A 132 -10.72 -6.67 -1.57
N ILE A 133 -9.66 -6.21 -0.88
CA ILE A 133 -9.57 -6.26 0.59
C ILE A 133 -10.70 -5.48 1.26
N TYR A 134 -10.99 -4.25 0.82
CA TYR A 134 -12.07 -3.46 1.39
C TYR A 134 -13.46 -4.06 1.15
N MET A 135 -13.65 -4.83 0.07
CA MET A 135 -14.93 -5.45 -0.28
C MET A 135 -15.15 -6.77 0.46
N TYR A 136 -14.09 -7.58 0.56
CA TYR A 136 -14.16 -8.96 1.03
C TYR A 136 -13.08 -9.25 2.08
N PRO A 137 -12.98 -8.50 3.19
CA PRO A 137 -11.87 -8.61 4.14
C PRO A 137 -11.71 -10.03 4.71
N LYS A 138 -12.81 -10.79 4.82
CA LYS A 138 -12.79 -12.19 5.28
C LYS A 138 -11.96 -13.12 4.37
N MET A 139 -11.88 -12.85 3.06
CA MET A 139 -11.05 -13.62 2.14
C MET A 139 -9.55 -13.34 2.31
N PHE A 140 -9.21 -12.17 2.88
CA PHE A 140 -7.82 -11.71 3.04
C PHE A 140 -7.32 -11.79 4.49
N LYS A 141 -7.98 -12.56 5.36
CA LYS A 141 -7.62 -12.69 6.79
C LYS A 141 -6.14 -13.03 7.01
N LYS A 142 -5.54 -13.89 6.19
CA LYS A 142 -4.11 -14.26 6.29
C LYS A 142 -3.17 -13.09 5.97
N VAL A 143 -3.56 -12.25 4.99
CA VAL A 143 -2.82 -11.04 4.63
C VAL A 143 -2.93 -10.02 5.75
N LEU A 144 -4.15 -9.75 6.21
CA LEU A 144 -4.39 -8.81 7.32
C LEU A 144 -3.67 -9.24 8.60
N LYS A 145 -3.72 -10.54 8.94
CA LYS A 145 -2.91 -11.08 10.05
C LYS A 145 -1.42 -10.82 9.86
N SER A 146 -0.88 -11.05 8.67
CA SER A 146 0.55 -10.77 8.41
C SER A 146 0.90 -9.29 8.54
N ILE A 147 -0.03 -8.37 8.24
CA ILE A 147 0.15 -6.93 8.46
C ILE A 147 0.13 -6.59 9.96
N ALA A 148 -0.76 -7.20 10.73
CA ALA A 148 -0.78 -7.05 12.19
C ALA A 148 0.50 -7.63 12.85
N ASP A 149 0.93 -8.81 12.40
CA ASP A 149 2.17 -9.44 12.86
C ASP A 149 3.39 -8.56 12.54
N LEU A 150 3.41 -7.91 11.37
CA LEU A 150 4.46 -6.96 10.99
C LEU A 150 4.51 -5.77 11.97
N GLY A 151 3.35 -5.23 12.36
CA GLY A 151 3.28 -4.11 13.31
C GLY A 151 3.77 -4.49 14.71
N MET A 152 3.45 -5.69 15.19
CA MET A 152 3.99 -6.20 16.46
C MET A 152 5.52 -6.36 16.41
N ALA A 153 6.05 -6.97 15.34
CA ALA A 153 7.48 -7.14 15.18
C ALA A 153 8.22 -5.78 15.07
N TYR A 154 7.58 -4.80 14.42
CA TYR A 154 8.07 -3.42 14.36
C TYR A 154 8.06 -2.74 15.73
N GLU A 155 7.01 -2.91 16.54
CA GLU A 155 6.94 -2.34 17.90
C GLU A 155 8.09 -2.84 18.78
N GLU A 156 8.43 -4.12 18.69
CA GLU A 156 9.47 -4.74 19.49
C GLU A 156 10.89 -4.39 19.00
N ASN A 157 11.11 -4.40 17.68
CA ASN A 157 12.46 -4.36 17.11
C ASN A 157 12.78 -3.09 16.34
N HIS A 158 11.82 -2.18 16.18
CA HIS A 158 11.93 -0.97 15.36
C HIS A 158 12.39 -1.24 13.90
N THR A 159 12.07 -2.40 13.35
CA THR A 159 12.44 -2.80 11.99
C THR A 159 11.29 -3.55 11.32
N PHE A 160 11.28 -3.58 9.98
CA PHE A 160 10.36 -4.47 9.26
C PHE A 160 10.94 -5.89 9.22
N ASP A 161 10.23 -6.82 9.87
CA ASP A 161 10.62 -8.23 9.90
C ASP A 161 10.76 -8.81 8.49
N LYS A 162 11.93 -9.38 8.21
CA LYS A 162 12.30 -9.84 6.86
C LYS A 162 11.44 -11.00 6.38
N GLU A 163 11.07 -11.92 7.26
CA GLU A 163 10.28 -13.10 6.88
C GLU A 163 8.84 -12.72 6.56
N ILE A 164 8.25 -11.83 7.37
CA ILE A 164 6.90 -11.30 7.14
C ILE A 164 6.87 -10.50 5.83
N VAL A 165 7.88 -9.63 5.60
CA VAL A 165 8.02 -8.87 4.34
C VAL A 165 8.08 -9.81 3.14
N GLN A 166 8.95 -10.83 3.17
CA GLN A 166 9.09 -11.80 2.07
C GLN A 166 7.81 -12.60 1.84
N ARG A 167 7.05 -12.92 2.89
CA ARG A 167 5.76 -13.62 2.79
C ARG A 167 4.70 -12.74 2.12
N LEU A 168 4.62 -11.47 2.51
CA LEU A 168 3.69 -10.50 1.93
C LEU A 168 4.01 -10.18 0.45
N GLU A 169 5.28 -10.20 0.09
CA GLU A 169 5.76 -9.90 -1.26
C GLU A 169 5.37 -10.98 -2.28
N LYS A 170 5.01 -12.20 -1.85
CA LYS A 170 4.69 -13.30 -2.77
C LYS A 170 3.27 -13.16 -3.38
N PRO A 171 3.11 -13.53 -4.67
CA PRO A 171 4.16 -13.88 -5.62
C PRO A 171 4.87 -12.63 -6.18
N TYR A 172 6.20 -12.71 -6.38
CA TYR A 172 6.92 -11.67 -7.12
C TYR A 172 6.52 -11.66 -8.59
N GLU A 173 6.57 -12.82 -9.23
CA GLU A 173 6.06 -13.09 -10.57
C GLU A 173 5.14 -14.33 -10.56
N LEU A 174 4.19 -14.39 -11.50
CA LEU A 174 3.30 -15.51 -11.73
C LEU A 174 4.11 -16.64 -12.36
N SER A 175 3.96 -17.82 -11.78
CA SER A 175 4.51 -19.03 -12.39
C SER A 175 3.85 -19.29 -13.75
N LYS A 176 4.59 -19.95 -14.65
CA LYS A 176 4.06 -20.41 -15.95
C LYS A 176 2.76 -21.20 -15.80
N PHE A 177 2.64 -22.00 -14.75
CA PHE A 177 1.43 -22.74 -14.43
C PHE A 177 0.25 -21.81 -14.09
N LYS A 178 0.44 -20.83 -13.20
CA LYS A 178 -0.60 -19.83 -12.89
C LYS A 178 -1.02 -19.04 -14.12
N LEU A 179 -0.08 -18.68 -14.99
CA LEU A 179 -0.39 -18.01 -16.25
C LEU A 179 -1.25 -18.89 -17.17
N LYS A 180 -0.93 -20.18 -17.30
CA LYS A 180 -1.75 -21.14 -18.07
C LYS A 180 -3.17 -21.24 -17.52
N MET A 181 -3.31 -21.36 -16.20
CA MET A 181 -4.60 -21.36 -15.50
C MET A 181 -5.41 -20.09 -15.78
N LEU A 182 -4.81 -18.90 -15.63
CA LEU A 182 -5.49 -17.62 -15.90
C LEU A 182 -5.92 -17.50 -17.37
N ARG A 183 -5.09 -17.95 -18.32
CA ARG A 183 -5.46 -17.99 -19.74
C ARG A 183 -6.67 -18.89 -20.01
N LEU A 184 -6.74 -20.06 -19.35
CA LEU A 184 -7.89 -20.96 -19.47
C LEU A 184 -9.16 -20.32 -18.90
N VAL A 185 -9.09 -19.76 -17.69
CA VAL A 185 -10.21 -19.05 -17.04
C VAL A 185 -10.73 -17.89 -17.92
N ASN A 186 -9.81 -17.15 -18.54
CA ASN A 186 -10.16 -16.07 -19.45
C ASN A 186 -10.85 -16.60 -20.73
N LYS A 187 -10.34 -17.69 -21.32
CA LYS A 187 -10.91 -18.32 -22.53
C LYS A 187 -12.34 -18.82 -22.31
N VAL A 188 -12.67 -19.31 -21.11
CA VAL A 188 -14.01 -19.80 -20.75
C VAL A 188 -14.95 -18.63 -20.32
N GLY A 189 -14.46 -17.39 -20.30
CA GLY A 189 -15.27 -16.20 -19.99
C GLY A 189 -15.61 -16.03 -18.50
N LEU A 190 -15.06 -16.88 -17.62
CA LEU A 190 -15.33 -16.85 -16.19
C LEU A 190 -14.80 -15.57 -15.51
N ASN A 191 -13.78 -14.93 -16.10
CA ASN A 191 -13.20 -13.69 -15.60
C ASN A 191 -14.20 -12.50 -15.60
N ASN A 192 -15.25 -12.57 -16.42
CA ASN A 192 -16.22 -11.48 -16.59
C ASN A 192 -17.48 -11.64 -15.73
N ILE A 193 -17.66 -12.76 -15.01
CA ILE A 193 -18.89 -13.03 -14.24
C ILE A 193 -19.15 -11.94 -13.18
N GLY A 194 -18.10 -11.57 -12.44
CA GLY A 194 -18.19 -10.51 -11.44
C GLY A 194 -18.57 -9.17 -12.07
N TRP A 195 -17.89 -8.80 -13.16
CA TRP A 195 -18.16 -7.57 -13.90
C TRP A 195 -19.58 -7.54 -14.50
N HIS A 196 -20.04 -8.64 -15.10
CA HIS A 196 -21.41 -8.76 -15.61
C HIS A 196 -22.44 -8.59 -14.50
N THR A 197 -22.17 -9.09 -13.30
CA THR A 197 -23.05 -8.90 -12.14
C THR A 197 -23.14 -7.43 -11.74
N VAL A 198 -22.00 -6.72 -11.72
CA VAL A 198 -21.95 -5.28 -11.47
C VAL A 198 -22.68 -4.50 -12.57
N LEU A 199 -22.45 -4.82 -13.84
CA LEU A 199 -23.12 -4.16 -14.97
C LEU A 199 -24.64 -4.36 -14.97
N ARG A 200 -25.12 -5.58 -14.67
CA ARG A 200 -26.56 -5.84 -14.53
C ARG A 200 -27.19 -5.01 -13.42
N LYS A 201 -26.53 -4.93 -12.26
CA LYS A 201 -27.00 -4.12 -11.12
C LYS A 201 -27.07 -2.62 -11.44
N ASN A 202 -26.38 -2.16 -12.47
CA ASN A 202 -26.35 -0.76 -12.90
C ASN A 202 -27.01 -0.54 -14.26
N ASN A 203 -27.81 -1.48 -14.77
CA ASN A 203 -28.50 -1.38 -16.07
C ASN A 203 -27.57 -1.00 -17.24
N ALA A 204 -26.37 -1.61 -17.28
CA ALA A 204 -25.31 -1.27 -18.25
C ALA A 204 -24.69 -2.51 -18.92
N LEU A 205 -25.36 -3.67 -18.90
CA LEU A 205 -24.81 -4.91 -19.48
C LEU A 205 -24.76 -4.87 -21.02
N ASP A 206 -25.73 -4.21 -21.63
CA ASP A 206 -25.81 -3.88 -23.04
C ASP A 206 -24.60 -3.02 -23.48
N LYS A 207 -24.15 -2.11 -22.62
CA LYS A 207 -23.00 -1.20 -22.83
C LYS A 207 -21.63 -1.80 -22.56
N ARG A 208 -21.53 -3.11 -22.27
CA ARG A 208 -20.27 -3.74 -21.84
C ARG A 208 -19.12 -3.70 -22.87
N LEU A 209 -19.43 -3.42 -24.13
CA LEU A 209 -18.48 -3.34 -25.24
C LEU A 209 -18.23 -1.89 -25.69
N ASP A 210 -18.86 -0.91 -25.04
CA ASP A 210 -18.62 0.50 -25.30
C ASP A 210 -17.16 0.83 -24.99
N ARG A 211 -16.54 1.65 -25.84
CA ARG A 211 -15.15 2.09 -25.70
C ARG A 211 -15.13 3.52 -25.15
N PRO A 212 -14.08 3.94 -24.40
CA PRO A 212 -13.91 5.36 -24.10
C PRO A 212 -13.88 6.17 -25.41
N PHE A 213 -14.34 7.42 -25.37
CA PHE A 213 -14.18 8.34 -26.50
C PHE A 213 -12.71 8.36 -26.93
N LEU A 214 -12.47 8.11 -28.22
CA LEU A 214 -11.16 8.22 -28.84
C LEU A 214 -10.78 9.69 -29.02
#